data_AF-F3KY23-F1
#
_entry.id   AF-F3KY23-F1
#
_cell.length_a   1.000
_cell.length_b   1.000
_cell.length_c   1.000
_cell.angle_alpha   90.00
_cell.angle_beta   90.00
_cell.angle_gamma   90.00
#
_symmetry.space_group_name_H-M   'P 1'
#
loop_
_entity.id
_entity.type
_entity.pdbx_description
1 polymer ?
#
loop_
_entity_poly.entity_id
_entity_poly.type
_entity_poly.pdbx_seq_one_letter_code
_entity_poly.pdbx_strand_id
1 'polypeptide(L)'
;MAGQKPIEDLLVGLTIPAALTGLSIESEQVAQIDSKDMDVPVWQALLRRCRYWLEQAEVRGVLITHGTDTLEETAWLLHLGLGPLLRAHRKPVVLTCAMRPADAPDADGPGNLRDALQVLVDPRAQGVLAGG
;
A
#
# COMPACT_ATOMS: atom_id res chain seq x y z
N MET A 1 9.72 -4.06 6.56
CA MET A 1 8.67 -4.93 5.96
C MET A 1 8.68 -4.88 4.43
N ALA A 2 8.62 -3.71 3.79
CA ALA A 2 8.95 -3.58 2.37
C ALA A 2 10.45 -3.88 2.11
N GLY A 3 10.78 -4.44 0.94
CA GLY A 3 12.16 -4.79 0.55
C GLY A 3 12.73 -6.07 1.17
N GLN A 4 12.20 -6.53 2.31
CA GLN A 4 12.74 -7.69 3.04
C GLN A 4 12.08 -9.02 2.66
N LYS A 5 10.77 -9.01 2.39
CA LYS A 5 9.99 -10.19 2.01
C LYS A 5 9.15 -9.88 0.75
N PRO A 6 8.87 -10.87 -0.10
CA PRO A 6 7.91 -10.72 -1.18
C PRO A 6 6.49 -10.49 -0.62
N ILE A 7 5.64 -9.79 -1.37
CA ILE A 7 4.28 -9.45 -0.94
C ILE A 7 3.42 -10.67 -0.58
N GLU A 8 3.61 -11.79 -1.27
CA GLU A 8 2.90 -13.04 -1.01
C GLU A 8 3.14 -13.54 0.42
N ASP A 9 4.39 -13.47 0.89
CA ASP A 9 4.77 -13.89 2.24
C ASP A 9 4.19 -12.97 3.33
N LEU A 10 3.86 -11.71 2.99
CA LEU A 10 3.23 -10.78 3.94
C LEU A 10 1.75 -11.08 4.16
N LEU A 11 1.11 -11.77 3.19
CA LEU A 11 -0.29 -12.19 3.29
C LEU A 11 -0.44 -13.51 4.04
N VAL A 12 0.62 -14.33 4.08
CA VAL A 12 0.63 -15.61 4.81
C VAL A 12 0.48 -15.37 6.32
N GLY A 13 -0.59 -15.91 6.90
CA GLY A 13 -0.87 -15.80 8.34
C GLY A 13 -1.55 -14.50 8.76
N LEU A 14 -1.89 -13.62 7.82
CA LEU A 14 -2.63 -12.41 8.14
C LEU A 14 -4.11 -12.75 8.42
N THR A 15 -4.59 -12.40 9.61
CA THR A 15 -6.03 -12.45 9.89
C THR A 15 -6.72 -11.39 9.04
N ILE A 16 -7.41 -11.83 7.98
CA ILE A 16 -8.16 -10.95 7.08
C ILE A 16 -9.31 -10.29 7.87
N PRO A 17 -9.36 -8.95 7.96
CA PRO A 17 -10.51 -8.25 8.55
C PRO A 17 -11.84 -8.74 7.96
N ALA A 18 -12.87 -8.91 8.80
CA ALA A 18 -14.20 -9.34 8.36
C ALA A 18 -14.79 -8.41 7.27
N ALA A 19 -14.39 -7.14 7.25
CA ALA A 19 -14.77 -6.17 6.22
C ALA A 19 -14.24 -6.50 4.80
N LEU A 20 -13.25 -7.37 4.68
CA LEU A 20 -12.76 -7.91 3.39
C LEU A 20 -13.45 -9.22 2.99
N THR A 21 -14.39 -9.73 3.78
CA THR A 21 -15.11 -10.97 3.43
C THR A 21 -15.83 -10.80 2.10
N GLY A 22 -15.54 -11.68 1.13
CA GLY A 22 -16.11 -11.61 -0.22
C GLY A 22 -15.37 -10.67 -1.18
N LEU A 23 -14.25 -10.07 -0.77
CA LEU A 23 -13.33 -9.34 -1.66
C LEU A 23 -12.12 -10.23 -2.00
N SER A 24 -11.64 -10.12 -3.24
CA SER A 24 -10.35 -10.70 -3.63
C SER A 24 -9.23 -9.71 -3.33
N ILE A 25 -8.08 -10.25 -2.90
CA ILE A 25 -6.85 -9.48 -2.75
C ILE A 25 -5.93 -9.92 -3.88
N GLU A 26 -5.62 -8.98 -4.78
CA GLU A 26 -4.59 -9.16 -5.79
C GLU A 26 -3.30 -8.49 -5.29
N SER A 27 -2.19 -9.21 -5.37
CA SER A 27 -0.89 -8.73 -4.92
C SER A 27 0.07 -8.56 -6.08
N GLU A 28 0.84 -7.48 -6.08
CA GLU A 28 1.85 -7.22 -7.11
C GLU A 28 3.13 -6.69 -6.46
N GLN A 29 4.26 -7.31 -6.81
CA GLN A 29 5.58 -6.80 -6.43
C GLN A 29 6.06 -5.77 -7.47
N VAL A 30 6.04 -4.48 -7.12
CA VAL A 30 6.53 -3.40 -8.01
C VAL A 30 8.05 -3.22 -7.88
N ALA A 31 8.57 -3.27 -6.66
CA ALA A 31 9.99 -3.15 -6.35
C ALA A 31 10.30 -3.86 -5.04
N GLN A 32 11.55 -4.30 -4.85
CA GLN A 32 12.02 -4.89 -3.61
C GLN A 32 13.37 -4.26 -3.24
N ILE A 33 13.31 -3.04 -2.71
CA ILE A 33 14.46 -2.20 -2.40
C ILE A 33 14.28 -1.54 -1.02
N ASP A 34 15.36 -0.96 -0.49
CA ASP A 34 15.26 -0.04 0.65
C ASP A 34 14.60 1.26 0.18
N SER A 35 13.75 1.88 1.03
CA SER A 35 13.11 3.16 0.70
C SER A 35 14.12 4.27 0.41
N LYS A 36 15.33 4.19 0.96
CA LYS A 36 16.42 5.15 0.70
C LYS A 36 16.94 5.08 -0.73
N ASP A 37 16.74 3.94 -1.39
CA ASP A 37 17.16 3.68 -2.77
C ASP A 37 16.04 3.97 -3.78
N MET A 38 14.90 4.52 -3.33
CA MET A 38 13.84 4.98 -4.23
C MET A 38 14.38 6.05 -5.17
N ASP A 39 14.19 5.84 -6.46
CA ASP A 39 14.58 6.75 -7.51
C ASP A 39 13.41 7.07 -8.45
N VAL A 40 13.66 7.99 -9.40
CA VAL A 40 12.65 8.42 -10.36
C VAL A 40 12.07 7.24 -11.17
N PRO A 41 12.87 6.32 -11.74
CA PRO A 41 12.35 5.11 -12.38
C PRO A 41 11.39 4.29 -11.51
N VAL A 42 11.73 4.05 -10.24
CA VAL A 42 10.89 3.27 -9.33
C VAL A 42 9.61 4.02 -8.99
N TRP A 43 9.66 5.32 -8.67
CA TRP A 43 8.45 6.12 -8.46
C TRP A 43 7.55 6.15 -9.69
N GLN A 44 8.11 6.27 -10.90
CA GLN A 44 7.33 6.23 -12.13
C GLN A 44 6.68 4.85 -12.34
N ALA A 45 7.39 3.77 -12.02
CA ALA A 45 6.82 2.42 -12.07
C ALA A 45 5.65 2.28 -11.09
N LEU A 46 5.83 2.69 -9.84
CA LEU A 46 4.79 2.68 -8.81
C LEU A 46 3.56 3.49 -9.24
N LEU A 47 3.76 4.71 -9.75
CA LEU A 47 2.68 5.57 -10.22
C LEU A 47 1.90 4.92 -11.38
N ARG A 48 2.61 4.34 -12.36
CA ARG A 48 1.97 3.64 -13.50
C ARG A 48 1.16 2.44 -13.04
N ARG A 49 1.69 1.63 -12.12
CA ARG A 49 0.99 0.43 -11.63
C ARG A 49 -0.22 0.77 -10.76
N CYS A 50 -0.12 1.76 -9.88
CA CYS A 50 -1.27 2.26 -9.12
C CYS A 50 -2.37 2.76 -10.05
N ARG A 51 -2.00 3.55 -11.07
CA ARG A 51 -2.96 4.04 -12.07
C ARG A 51 -3.67 2.90 -12.80
N TYR A 52 -2.91 1.91 -13.29
CA TYR A 52 -3.46 0.76 -13.98
C TYR A 52 -4.55 0.05 -13.17
N TRP A 53 -4.29 -0.23 -11.88
CA TRP A 53 -5.28 -0.88 -11.01
C TRP A 53 -6.46 0.02 -10.69
N LEU A 54 -6.22 1.31 -10.40
CA LEU A 54 -7.29 2.25 -10.06
C LEU A 54 -8.27 2.52 -11.22
N GLU A 55 -7.85 2.33 -12.46
CA GLU A 55 -8.70 2.46 -13.65
C GLU A 55 -9.66 1.26 -13.85
N GLN A 56 -9.41 0.10 -13.22
CA GLN A 56 -10.29 -1.08 -13.31
C GLN A 56 -11.54 -0.93 -12.44
N ALA A 57 -12.72 -1.23 -12.98
CA ALA A 57 -13.99 -0.98 -12.29
C ALA A 57 -14.17 -1.80 -10.99
N GLU A 58 -13.65 -3.02 -10.99
CA GLU A 58 -13.68 -4.00 -9.90
C GLU A 58 -12.74 -3.66 -8.74
N VAL A 59 -11.70 -2.86 -8.99
CA VAL A 59 -10.73 -2.46 -7.97
C VAL A 59 -11.32 -1.39 -7.08
N ARG A 60 -11.34 -1.67 -5.77
CA ARG A 60 -11.93 -0.80 -4.74
C ARG A 60 -10.94 0.22 -4.18
N GLY A 61 -9.64 -0.07 -4.24
CA GLY A 61 -8.55 0.77 -3.73
C GLY A 61 -7.21 0.06 -3.88
N VAL A 62 -6.12 0.74 -3.56
CA VAL A 62 -4.76 0.17 -3.59
C VAL A 62 -4.09 0.33 -2.22
N LEU A 63 -3.47 -0.74 -1.73
CA LEU A 63 -2.62 -0.73 -0.54
C LEU A 63 -1.17 -0.96 -0.93
N ILE A 64 -0.27 -0.12 -0.43
CA ILE A 64 1.16 -0.13 -0.76
C ILE A 64 1.93 -0.41 0.53
N THR A 65 2.71 -1.47 0.56
CA THR A 65 3.75 -1.66 1.59
C THR A 65 5.00 -0.90 1.18
N HIS A 66 5.50 -0.03 2.05
CA HIS A 66 6.65 0.82 1.74
C HIS A 66 7.63 0.88 2.93
N GLY A 67 8.88 1.25 2.65
CA GLY A 67 9.85 1.58 3.69
C GLY A 67 9.55 2.94 4.32
N THR A 68 10.10 3.21 5.50
CA THR A 68 9.74 4.38 6.30
C THR A 68 10.44 5.65 5.84
N ASP A 69 11.64 5.54 5.25
CA ASP A 69 12.51 6.70 5.01
C ASP A 69 11.99 7.68 3.97
N THR A 70 11.27 7.18 2.94
CA THR A 70 10.73 8.02 1.84
C THR A 70 9.22 7.83 1.65
N LEU A 71 8.54 7.42 2.72
CA LEU A 71 7.09 7.19 2.73
C LEU A 71 6.33 8.48 2.39
N GLU A 72 6.71 9.60 3.00
CA GLU A 72 6.02 10.89 2.87
C GLU A 72 6.15 11.45 1.45
N GLU A 73 7.34 11.40 0.86
CA GLU A 73 7.62 11.82 -0.51
C GLU A 73 6.83 10.97 -1.51
N THR A 74 6.79 9.65 -1.28
CA THR A 74 6.04 8.73 -2.12
C THR A 74 4.53 8.99 -2.02
N ALA A 75 4.01 9.21 -0.81
CA ALA A 75 2.61 9.57 -0.60
C ALA A 75 2.25 10.90 -1.29
N TRP A 76 3.13 11.90 -1.18
CA TRP A 76 2.95 13.20 -1.84
C TRP A 76 2.96 13.08 -3.37
N LEU A 77 3.90 12.31 -3.94
CA LEU A 77 3.96 12.06 -5.38
C LEU A 77 2.69 11.39 -5.90
N LEU A 78 2.20 10.36 -5.19
CA LEU A 78 0.95 9.67 -5.54
C LEU A 78 -0.26 10.59 -5.41
N HIS A 79 -0.29 11.45 -4.39
CA HIS A 79 -1.37 12.43 -4.21
C HIS A 79 -1.46 13.37 -5.41
N LEU A 80 -0.33 13.89 -5.89
CA LEU A 80 -0.30 14.76 -7.06
C LEU A 80 -0.60 14.01 -8.37
N GLY A 81 0.04 12.85 -8.57
CA GLY A 81 -0.05 12.09 -9.82
C GLY A 81 -1.40 11.39 -10.02
N LEU A 82 -2.07 10.99 -8.94
CA LEU A 82 -3.34 10.24 -8.98
C LEU A 82 -4.54 11.06 -8.49
N GLY A 83 -4.34 12.21 -7.86
CA GLY A 83 -5.40 13.01 -7.22
C GLY A 83 -6.69 13.17 -8.04
N PRO A 84 -6.64 13.55 -9.33
CA PRO A 84 -7.83 13.61 -10.18
C PRO A 84 -8.58 12.28 -10.30
N LEU A 85 -7.84 11.18 -10.50
CA LEU A 85 -8.38 9.82 -10.62
C LEU A 85 -9.03 9.37 -9.30
N LEU A 86 -8.34 9.59 -8.17
CA LEU A 86 -8.84 9.23 -6.84
C LEU A 86 -10.14 9.97 -6.50
N ARG A 87 -10.25 11.25 -6.87
CA ARG A 87 -11.48 12.04 -6.67
C ARG A 87 -12.62 11.56 -7.56
N ALA A 88 -12.33 11.26 -8.84
CA ALA A 88 -13.35 10.82 -9.80
C ALA A 88 -13.97 9.48 -9.40
N HIS A 89 -13.16 8.53 -8.94
CA HIS A 89 -13.62 7.17 -8.63
C HIS A 89 -13.85 6.91 -7.13
N ARG A 90 -13.48 7.85 -6.26
CA ARG A 90 -13.54 7.70 -4.79
C ARG A 90 -12.84 6.45 -4.27
N LYS A 91 -11.75 6.04 -4.94
CA LYS A 91 -10.91 4.91 -4.56
C LYS A 91 -9.73 5.41 -3.74
N PRO A 92 -9.46 4.88 -2.53
CA PRO A 92 -8.30 5.29 -1.74
C PRO A 92 -7.01 4.62 -2.23
N VAL A 93 -5.89 5.29 -1.96
CA VAL A 93 -4.56 4.69 -1.93
C VAL A 93 -4.06 4.76 -0.49
N VAL A 94 -3.76 3.62 0.11
CA VAL A 94 -3.24 3.53 1.48
C VAL A 94 -1.79 3.08 1.40
N LEU A 95 -0.90 3.75 2.12
CA LEU A 95 0.48 3.32 2.32
C LEU A 95 0.64 2.83 3.75
N THR A 96 1.31 1.70 3.91
CA THR A 96 1.68 1.14 5.21
C THR A 96 3.17 0.86 5.27
N CYS A 97 3.76 1.07 6.43
CA CYS A 97 5.15 0.80 6.70
C CYS A 97 5.33 0.07 8.04
N ALA A 98 6.55 -0.38 8.31
CA ALA A 98 6.93 -0.99 9.58
C ALA A 98 8.31 -0.46 9.96
N MET A 99 8.45 -0.01 11.21
CA MET A 99 9.71 0.49 11.75
C MET A 99 10.63 -0.66 12.17
N ARG A 100 10.07 -1.84 12.47
CA ARG A 100 10.86 -3.00 12.89
C ARG A 100 11.06 -4.01 11.75
N PRO A 101 12.19 -4.75 11.76
CA PRO A 101 12.43 -5.85 10.85
C PRO A 101 11.33 -6.93 10.92
N ALA A 102 11.08 -7.61 9.80
CA ALA A 102 10.02 -8.60 9.70
C ALA A 102 10.30 -9.93 10.46
N ASP A 103 11.51 -10.11 10.97
CA ASP A 103 11.99 -11.23 11.78
C ASP A 103 12.16 -10.86 13.26
N ALA A 104 11.91 -9.60 13.64
CA ALA A 104 11.95 -9.18 15.03
C ALA A 104 10.79 -9.80 15.83
N PRO A 105 11.01 -10.25 17.09
CA PRO A 105 9.96 -10.81 17.94
C PRO A 105 8.78 -9.86 18.18
N ASP A 106 9.03 -8.55 18.13
CA ASP A 106 8.08 -7.46 18.34
C ASP A 106 7.75 -6.71 17.03
N ALA A 107 7.88 -7.38 15.87
CA ALA A 107 7.57 -6.81 14.56
C ALA A 107 6.17 -6.16 14.53
N ASP A 108 6.13 -4.91 14.11
CA ASP A 108 4.92 -4.07 14.00
C ASP A 108 4.18 -4.28 12.68
N GLY A 109 4.89 -4.67 11.63
CA GLY A 109 4.36 -4.76 10.28
C GLY A 109 3.05 -5.57 10.12
N PRO A 110 2.87 -6.77 10.73
CA PRO A 110 1.62 -7.52 10.55
C PRO A 110 0.39 -6.80 11.14
N GLY A 111 0.58 -6.04 12.23
CA GLY A 111 -0.46 -5.18 12.79
C GLY A 111 -0.78 -4.03 11.85
N ASN A 112 0.25 -3.32 11.41
CA ASN A 112 0.13 -2.15 10.52
C ASN A 112 -0.55 -2.52 9.19
N LEU A 113 -0.21 -3.67 8.62
CA LEU A 113 -0.82 -4.17 7.39
C LEU A 113 -2.31 -4.49 7.58
N ARG A 114 -2.69 -5.06 8.74
CA ARG A 114 -4.10 -5.31 9.08
C ARG A 114 -4.88 -4.00 9.22
N ASP A 115 -4.30 -3.02 9.90
CA ASP A 115 -4.96 -1.73 10.14
C ASP A 115 -5.09 -0.94 8.82
N ALA A 116 -4.06 -0.97 7.98
CA ALA A 116 -4.10 -0.38 6.65
C ALA A 116 -5.16 -1.03 5.74
N LEU A 117 -5.36 -2.34 5.84
CA LEU A 117 -6.45 -3.05 5.18
C LEU A 117 -7.84 -2.62 5.68
N GLN A 118 -7.99 -2.35 6.99
CA GLN A 118 -9.24 -1.80 7.53
C GLN A 118 -9.51 -0.39 7.00
N VAL A 119 -8.48 0.44 6.93
CA VAL A 119 -8.58 1.79 6.33
C VAL A 119 -8.97 1.69 4.86
N LEU A 120 -8.37 0.76 4.09
CA LEU A 120 -8.64 0.58 2.66
C LEU A 120 -10.13 0.32 2.37
N VAL A 121 -10.83 -0.38 3.26
CA VAL A 121 -12.25 -0.74 3.11
C VAL A 121 -13.21 0.21 3.84
N ASP A 122 -12.71 1.22 4.56
CA ASP A 122 -13.56 2.21 5.21
C ASP A 122 -14.25 3.07 4.11
N PRO A 123 -15.59 3.17 4.10
CA PRO A 123 -16.32 4.01 3.15
C PRO A 123 -15.95 5.50 3.17
N ARG A 124 -15.28 5.97 4.23
CA ARG A 124 -14.79 7.33 4.40
C ARG A 124 -13.38 7.54 3.86
N ALA A 125 -12.61 6.47 3.62
CA ALA A 125 -11.26 6.57 3.11
C ALA A 125 -11.24 7.13 1.69
N GLN A 126 -10.51 8.23 1.49
CA GLN A 126 -10.40 8.91 0.20
C GLN A 126 -9.02 9.54 0.05
N GLY A 127 -8.56 9.64 -1.20
CA GLY A 127 -7.25 10.22 -1.50
C GLY A 127 -6.11 9.28 -1.12
N VAL A 128 -4.97 9.87 -0.76
CA VAL A 128 -3.78 9.14 -0.33
C VAL A 128 -3.66 9.23 1.19
N LEU A 129 -3.56 8.09 1.84
CA LEU A 129 -3.48 7.93 3.30
C LEU A 129 -2.19 7.16 3.62
N ALA A 130 -1.46 7.56 4.65
CA ALA A 130 -0.23 6.88 5.07
C ALA A 130 -0.25 6.66 6.59
N GLY A 131 0.21 5.49 7.02
CA GLY A 131 0.32 5.14 8.43
C GLY A 131 1.27 3.97 8.66
N GLY A 132 1.63 3.75 9.91
CA GLY A 132 2.38 2.59 10.37
C GLY A 132 1.89 2.18 11.73
#